data_AF-A0A1F9ME41-F1
#
_entry.id   AF-A0A1F9ME41-F1
#
_cell.length_a   1.000
_cell.length_b   1.000
_cell.length_c   1.000
_cell.angle_alpha   90.00
_cell.angle_beta   90.00
_cell.angle_gamma   90.00
#
_symmetry.space_group_name_H-M   'P 1'
#
loop_
_entity.id
_entity.type
_entity.pdbx_description
1 polymer ?
#
loop_
_entity_poly.entity_id
_entity_poly.type
_entity_poly.pdbx_seq_one_letter_code
_entity_poly.pdbx_strand_id
1 'polypeptide(L)'
;MQHQTSEAGKTLDPLQLFRLPWSTTDNGMSWLEVTTKCNITCQGCYRDSRKEGHKTLEEIRTELQELRRIRKSDGLSIAGGEPLLHPELVEIVRLGRQMGWKPSINTNGQALTPELLAALREAGVASFTFHIDSTQRRKEIPEGADEATFFPLRERLAGMVRDCGGVTCGMNITVSGKNVAEVPELVRWAGEHPDLCNSMHFILFRDPVMGEHLDFFAAGNKVKLDPHFSSPELATYPPLLVSDVVETIRRADPVFQPAAYLGGTHTPQALKWLLATRFLWAGETLGYVGPRFYELAQYVAHFFTGKWLALSPRRTFTMGFLVLFLFFPFDRGVRSAAWRFLGKVVRRPRLLLEPIYLQWFLVQQPIDFQQDGALNMCDGCPNMTLYRGKLYWSCRLEELKNFGVNLTASPKA
;
A
#
# COMPACT_ATOMS: atom_id res chain seq x y z
N MET A 1 -0.79 -2.92 27.04
CA MET A 1 -1.11 -1.68 26.29
C MET A 1 0.03 -0.72 26.45
N GLN A 2 1.10 -0.85 25.65
CA GLN A 2 2.09 0.23 25.56
C GLN A 2 1.43 1.34 24.75
N HIS A 3 1.27 2.50 25.38
CA HIS A 3 0.82 3.70 24.71
C HIS A 3 1.75 4.00 23.53
N GLN A 4 1.17 4.20 22.35
CA GLN A 4 1.82 4.81 21.20
C GLN A 4 2.06 6.31 21.48
N THR A 5 2.85 6.62 22.50
CA THR A 5 3.24 7.98 22.85
C THR A 5 4.54 8.30 22.15
N SER A 6 4.46 9.04 21.04
CA SER A 6 5.58 9.85 20.58
C SER A 6 5.56 11.18 21.33
N GLU A 7 6.73 11.60 21.81
CA GLU A 7 6.92 12.96 22.31
C GLU A 7 6.76 13.93 21.13
N ALA A 8 5.93 14.96 21.31
CA ALA A 8 5.53 15.99 20.34
C ALA A 8 4.41 15.63 19.32
N GLY A 9 3.17 15.98 19.70
CA GLY A 9 2.15 16.48 18.77
C GLY A 9 1.16 15.44 18.21
N LYS A 10 -0.05 15.41 18.81
CA LYS A 10 -1.22 14.60 18.44
C LYS A 10 -0.95 13.09 18.33
N THR A 11 -1.13 12.42 19.47
CA THR A 11 -1.25 10.97 19.60
C THR A 11 -2.26 10.43 18.59
N LEU A 12 -1.93 9.35 17.89
CA LEU A 12 -2.88 8.66 17.01
C LEU A 12 -3.89 7.91 17.89
N ASP A 13 -5.13 8.39 17.92
CA ASP A 13 -6.22 7.72 18.62
C ASP A 13 -7.10 6.97 17.60
N PRO A 14 -7.08 5.62 17.58
CA PRO A 14 -7.91 4.82 16.70
C PRO A 14 -9.42 5.11 16.83
N LEU A 15 -9.88 5.59 18.00
CA LEU A 15 -11.29 5.95 18.23
C LEU A 15 -11.71 7.22 17.49
N GLN A 16 -10.75 8.04 17.05
CA GLN A 16 -11.00 9.22 16.22
C GLN A 16 -10.84 8.91 14.72
N LEU A 17 -10.58 7.65 14.34
CA LEU A 17 -10.39 7.22 12.96
C LEU A 17 -11.55 6.33 12.52
N PHE A 18 -11.80 6.30 11.22
CA PHE A 18 -12.75 5.35 10.63
C PHE A 18 -12.09 3.97 10.51
N ARG A 19 -12.57 2.97 11.25
CA ARG A 19 -12.13 1.58 11.07
C ARG A 19 -12.73 1.05 9.77
N LEU A 20 -11.89 0.63 8.84
CA LEU A 20 -12.33 0.02 7.59
C LEU A 20 -13.17 -1.23 7.89
N PRO A 21 -14.36 -1.39 7.27
CA PRO A 21 -15.25 -2.53 7.49
C PRO A 21 -14.81 -3.78 6.71
N TRP A 22 -13.52 -3.88 6.41
CA TRP A 22 -12.95 -4.96 5.61
C TRP A 22 -12.72 -6.19 6.48
N SER A 23 -13.09 -7.34 5.95
CA SER A 23 -12.94 -8.66 6.55
C SER A 23 -12.23 -9.60 5.58
N THR A 24 -11.98 -10.84 6.00
CA THR A 24 -11.33 -11.83 5.14
C THR A 24 -12.17 -12.19 3.91
N THR A 25 -13.51 -12.26 4.07
CA THR A 25 -14.46 -12.69 3.04
C THR A 25 -15.15 -11.54 2.31
N ASP A 26 -15.20 -10.36 2.91
CA ASP A 26 -15.71 -9.13 2.29
C ASP A 26 -14.70 -8.00 2.45
N ASN A 27 -13.99 -7.65 1.38
CA ASN A 27 -12.81 -6.81 1.42
C ASN A 27 -12.77 -5.80 0.26
N GLY A 28 -11.96 -4.76 0.38
CA GLY A 28 -11.69 -3.88 -0.75
C GLY A 28 -10.88 -4.56 -1.88
N MET A 29 -9.93 -5.42 -1.51
CA MET A 29 -8.97 -6.01 -2.47
C MET A 29 -8.87 -7.52 -2.33
N SER A 30 -8.40 -8.17 -3.38
CA SER A 30 -7.80 -9.51 -3.33
C SER A 30 -6.41 -9.50 -3.95
N TRP A 31 -5.57 -10.48 -3.62
CA TRP A 31 -4.18 -10.55 -4.05
C TRP A 31 -3.94 -11.82 -4.86
N LEU A 32 -3.26 -11.67 -6.00
CA LEU A 32 -2.86 -12.75 -6.89
C LEU A 32 -1.35 -12.69 -7.13
N GLU A 33 -0.67 -13.79 -6.88
CA GLU A 33 0.76 -13.92 -7.21
C GLU A 33 0.92 -14.75 -8.47
N VAL A 34 1.41 -14.12 -9.54
CA VAL A 34 1.47 -14.75 -10.88
C VAL A 34 2.80 -15.40 -11.18
N THR A 35 3.86 -15.02 -10.48
CA THR A 35 5.22 -15.49 -10.73
C THR A 35 6.08 -15.35 -9.48
N THR A 36 7.12 -16.17 -9.33
CA THR A 36 8.22 -15.91 -8.38
C THR A 36 9.40 -15.19 -9.04
N LYS A 37 9.52 -15.21 -10.37
CA LYS A 37 10.67 -14.59 -11.06
C LYS A 37 10.69 -13.07 -10.85
N CYS A 38 11.88 -12.51 -10.66
CA CYS A 38 12.13 -11.07 -10.58
C CYS A 38 13.44 -10.73 -11.30
N ASN A 39 13.53 -9.52 -11.86
CA ASN A 39 14.68 -9.00 -12.60
C ASN A 39 15.55 -8.03 -11.78
N ILE A 40 15.18 -7.75 -10.52
CA ILE A 40 15.98 -7.01 -9.53
C ILE A 40 16.06 -7.78 -8.22
N THR A 41 16.91 -7.31 -7.32
CA THR A 41 16.97 -7.78 -5.92
C THR A 41 16.75 -6.60 -4.97
N CYS A 42 16.03 -6.82 -3.88
CA CYS A 42 15.74 -5.79 -2.88
C CYS A 42 16.23 -6.28 -1.51
N GLN A 43 16.78 -5.37 -0.70
CA GLN A 43 17.01 -5.65 0.71
C GLN A 43 15.65 -5.82 1.39
N GLY A 44 15.43 -6.95 2.06
CA GLY A 44 14.15 -7.22 2.73
C GLY A 44 13.07 -7.85 1.86
N CYS A 45 13.41 -8.35 0.67
CA CYS A 45 12.48 -9.15 -0.12
C CYS A 45 12.17 -10.48 0.59
N TYR A 46 10.90 -10.71 0.92
CA TYR A 46 10.46 -11.94 1.58
C TYR A 46 10.15 -13.08 0.59
N ARG A 47 10.35 -12.89 -0.72
CA ARG A 47 10.03 -13.88 -1.77
C ARG A 47 11.29 -14.59 -2.25
N ASP A 48 11.24 -15.92 -2.36
CA ASP A 48 12.31 -16.68 -3.03
C ASP A 48 12.04 -16.75 -4.53
N SER A 49 12.82 -15.99 -5.31
CA SER A 49 12.62 -15.87 -6.75
C SER A 49 12.97 -17.12 -7.56
N ARG A 50 13.58 -18.14 -6.93
CA ARG A 50 14.17 -19.31 -7.60
C ARG A 50 13.27 -20.55 -7.63
N LYS A 51 12.12 -20.55 -6.94
CA LYS A 51 11.36 -21.79 -6.68
C LYS A 51 10.36 -22.19 -7.78
N GLU A 52 9.36 -21.35 -8.08
CA GLU A 52 8.13 -21.83 -8.76
C GLU A 52 7.97 -21.28 -10.20
N GLY A 53 8.64 -20.18 -10.55
CA GLY A 53 8.58 -19.64 -11.91
C GLY A 53 7.27 -18.90 -12.21
N HIS A 54 6.77 -18.99 -13.44
CA HIS A 54 5.48 -18.40 -13.85
C HIS A 54 4.36 -19.42 -13.66
N LYS A 55 3.24 -19.01 -13.08
CA LYS A 55 2.01 -19.81 -13.12
C LYS A 55 1.47 -19.83 -14.54
N THR A 56 0.90 -20.94 -14.97
CA THR A 56 0.16 -21.01 -16.23
C THR A 56 -1.13 -20.19 -16.13
N LEU A 57 -1.65 -19.73 -17.28
CA LEU A 57 -2.94 -19.05 -17.32
C LEU A 57 -4.09 -19.90 -16.74
N GLU A 58 -4.04 -21.23 -16.87
CA GLU A 58 -5.08 -22.12 -16.34
C GLU A 58 -5.05 -22.25 -14.81
N GLU A 59 -3.85 -22.31 -14.22
CA GLU A 59 -3.69 -22.24 -12.76
C GLU A 59 -4.23 -20.92 -12.22
N ILE A 60 -3.91 -19.81 -12.88
CA ILE A 60 -4.41 -18.48 -12.51
C ILE A 60 -5.93 -18.40 -12.66
N ARG A 61 -6.49 -18.95 -13.74
CA ARG A 61 -7.95 -19.00 -13.96
C ARG A 61 -8.64 -19.75 -12.82
N THR A 62 -8.11 -20.92 -12.46
CA THR A 62 -8.62 -21.72 -11.35
C THR A 62 -8.53 -20.95 -10.03
N GLU A 63 -7.38 -20.35 -9.73
CA GLU A 63 -7.15 -19.56 -8.53
C GLU A 63 -8.14 -18.38 -8.42
N LEU A 64 -8.36 -17.65 -9.51
CA LEU A 64 -9.31 -16.55 -9.55
C LEU A 64 -10.77 -17.00 -9.39
N GLN A 65 -11.15 -18.15 -9.96
CA GLN A 65 -12.49 -18.72 -9.74
C GLN A 65 -12.73 -19.06 -8.27
N GLU A 66 -11.76 -19.70 -7.62
CA GLU A 66 -11.83 -20.01 -6.19
C GLU A 66 -11.84 -18.75 -5.33
N LEU A 67 -11.00 -17.76 -5.67
CA LEU A 67 -10.94 -16.48 -4.96
C LEU A 67 -12.30 -15.76 -4.97
N ARG A 68 -13.03 -15.79 -6.10
CA ARG A 68 -14.40 -15.24 -6.17
C ARG A 68 -15.41 -15.99 -5.32
N ARG A 69 -15.22 -17.29 -5.08
CA ARG A 69 -16.12 -18.11 -4.25
C ARG A 69 -15.97 -17.77 -2.78
N ILE A 70 -14.75 -17.44 -2.34
CA ILE A 70 -14.45 -17.27 -0.91
C ILE A 70 -14.30 -15.80 -0.48
N ARG A 71 -14.13 -14.86 -1.43
CA ARG A 71 -13.93 -13.43 -1.13
C ARG A 71 -14.57 -12.51 -2.15
N LYS A 72 -15.41 -11.60 -1.65
CA LYS A 72 -15.96 -10.48 -2.39
C LYS A 72 -14.98 -9.29 -2.34
N SER A 73 -14.66 -8.71 -3.50
CA SER A 73 -13.77 -7.55 -3.59
C SER A 73 -13.97 -6.66 -4.81
N ASP A 74 -13.53 -5.41 -4.69
CA ASP A 74 -13.54 -4.38 -5.74
C ASP A 74 -12.33 -4.52 -6.67
N GLY A 75 -11.12 -4.56 -6.10
CA GLY A 75 -9.88 -4.66 -6.86
C GLY A 75 -9.17 -6.02 -6.76
N LEU A 76 -8.31 -6.26 -7.73
CA LEU A 76 -7.41 -7.41 -7.80
C LEU A 76 -5.97 -6.91 -7.92
N SER A 77 -5.19 -7.03 -6.86
CA SER A 77 -3.75 -6.77 -6.88
C SER A 77 -3.03 -7.95 -7.52
N ILE A 78 -2.36 -7.69 -8.65
CA ILE A 78 -1.50 -8.63 -9.34
C ILE A 78 -0.06 -8.33 -8.90
N ALA A 79 0.61 -9.35 -8.34
CA ALA A 79 1.91 -9.24 -7.69
C ALA A 79 2.68 -10.58 -7.79
N GLY A 80 3.64 -10.80 -6.88
CA GLY A 80 4.49 -11.99 -6.81
C GLY A 80 5.96 -11.58 -6.71
N GLY A 81 6.79 -12.10 -7.62
CA GLY A 81 8.06 -11.51 -7.99
C GLY A 81 7.82 -10.22 -8.79
N GLU A 82 8.15 -10.21 -10.08
CA GLU A 82 7.85 -9.11 -11.00
C GLU A 82 6.78 -9.52 -12.02
N PRO A 83 5.52 -9.05 -11.88
CA PRO A 83 4.44 -9.39 -12.81
C PRO A 83 4.73 -9.04 -14.26
N LEU A 84 5.46 -7.96 -14.55
CA LEU A 84 5.80 -7.54 -15.91
C LEU A 84 6.67 -8.56 -16.66
N LEU A 85 7.27 -9.53 -15.98
CA LEU A 85 7.99 -10.63 -16.61
C LEU A 85 7.09 -11.79 -17.03
N HIS A 86 5.81 -11.77 -16.67
CA HIS A 86 4.89 -12.85 -17.00
C HIS A 86 4.49 -12.78 -18.47
N PRO A 87 4.74 -13.82 -19.29
CA PRO A 87 4.50 -13.78 -20.74
C PRO A 87 3.02 -13.54 -21.08
N GLU A 88 2.11 -14.03 -20.23
CA GLU A 88 0.66 -13.90 -20.41
C GLU A 88 0.02 -12.78 -19.56
N LEU A 89 0.79 -11.80 -19.06
CA LEU A 89 0.27 -10.77 -18.15
C LEU A 89 -0.97 -10.04 -18.69
N VAL A 90 -0.96 -9.69 -19.97
CA VAL A 90 -2.09 -8.98 -20.62
C VAL A 90 -3.37 -9.82 -20.55
N GLU A 91 -3.27 -11.14 -20.75
CA GLU A 91 -4.43 -12.03 -20.65
C GLU A 91 -4.88 -12.22 -19.20
N ILE A 92 -3.95 -12.26 -18.24
CA ILE A 92 -4.29 -12.30 -16.80
C ILE A 92 -5.07 -11.04 -16.38
N VAL A 93 -4.64 -9.86 -16.83
CA VAL A 93 -5.36 -8.60 -16.58
C VAL A 93 -6.76 -8.65 -17.19
N ARG A 94 -6.86 -9.09 -18.45
CA ARG A 94 -8.14 -9.24 -19.17
C ARG A 94 -9.09 -10.17 -18.43
N LEU A 95 -8.59 -11.31 -17.96
CA LEU A 95 -9.35 -12.27 -17.17
C LEU A 95 -9.87 -11.67 -15.87
N GLY A 96 -9.01 -11.00 -15.10
CA GLY A 96 -9.42 -10.32 -13.87
C GLY A 96 -10.49 -9.24 -14.13
N ARG A 97 -10.36 -8.48 -15.22
CA ARG A 97 -11.33 -7.46 -15.61
C ARG A 97 -12.68 -8.05 -16.01
N GLN A 98 -12.68 -9.12 -16.83
CA GLN A 98 -13.90 -9.85 -17.23
C GLN A 98 -14.63 -10.47 -16.04
N MET A 99 -13.88 -10.85 -15.01
CA MET A 99 -14.42 -11.34 -13.74
C MET A 99 -15.01 -10.25 -12.83
N GLY A 100 -14.94 -8.97 -13.24
CA GLY A 100 -15.58 -7.86 -12.54
C GLY A 100 -14.72 -7.21 -11.46
N TRP A 101 -13.42 -7.49 -11.44
CA TRP A 101 -12.46 -6.73 -10.63
C TRP A 101 -11.90 -5.53 -11.38
N LYS A 102 -11.28 -4.63 -10.62
CA LYS A 102 -10.36 -3.60 -11.10
C LYS A 102 -8.92 -4.11 -10.94
N PRO A 103 -8.24 -4.58 -12.00
CA PRO A 103 -6.87 -5.07 -11.90
C PRO A 103 -5.89 -3.95 -11.57
N SER A 104 -5.01 -4.17 -10.60
CA SER A 104 -3.91 -3.28 -10.22
C SER A 104 -2.60 -4.04 -10.24
N ILE A 105 -1.58 -3.52 -10.91
CA ILE A 105 -0.28 -4.19 -11.02
C ILE A 105 0.69 -3.58 -10.01
N ASN A 106 1.25 -4.43 -9.14
CA ASN A 106 2.36 -4.06 -8.26
C ASN A 106 3.66 -4.47 -8.94
N THR A 107 4.52 -3.51 -9.25
CA THR A 107 5.68 -3.74 -10.13
C THR A 107 6.88 -2.88 -9.75
N ASN A 108 8.09 -3.33 -10.05
CA ASN A 108 9.30 -2.53 -10.02
C ASN A 108 9.48 -1.62 -11.25
N GLY A 109 8.64 -1.79 -12.28
CA GLY A 109 8.59 -0.98 -13.50
C GLY A 109 9.72 -1.18 -14.51
N GLN A 110 10.74 -2.00 -14.23
CA GLN A 110 11.91 -2.11 -15.10
C GLN A 110 11.60 -2.73 -16.47
N ALA A 111 10.65 -3.67 -16.52
CA ALA A 111 10.24 -4.33 -17.76
C ALA A 111 9.06 -3.61 -18.46
N LEU A 112 8.64 -2.44 -17.97
CA LEU A 112 7.50 -1.72 -18.56
C LEU A 112 7.94 -0.99 -19.82
N THR A 113 7.28 -1.29 -20.94
CA THR A 113 7.44 -0.54 -22.19
C THR A 113 6.13 0.19 -22.54
N PRO A 114 6.16 1.23 -23.40
CA PRO A 114 4.94 1.88 -23.89
C PRO A 114 3.95 0.90 -24.54
N GLU A 115 4.44 -0.07 -25.31
CA GLU A 115 3.64 -1.07 -26.01
C GLU A 115 2.95 -2.01 -25.02
N LEU A 116 3.69 -2.49 -24.02
CA LEU A 116 3.12 -3.32 -22.96
C LEU A 116 2.09 -2.53 -22.14
N LEU A 117 2.39 -1.27 -21.80
CA LEU A 117 1.47 -0.40 -21.09
C LEU A 117 0.16 -0.18 -21.86
N ALA A 118 0.24 0.06 -23.18
CA ALA A 118 -0.93 0.19 -24.05
C ALA A 118 -1.75 -1.12 -24.08
N ALA A 119 -1.10 -2.27 -24.23
CA ALA A 119 -1.78 -3.56 -24.21
C ALA A 119 -2.47 -3.85 -22.85
N LEU A 120 -1.82 -3.50 -21.73
CA LEU A 120 -2.40 -3.64 -20.39
C LEU A 120 -3.58 -2.68 -20.19
N ARG A 121 -3.50 -1.46 -20.75
CA ARG A 121 -4.60 -0.50 -20.76
C ARG A 121 -5.82 -1.05 -21.49
N GLU A 122 -5.63 -1.59 -22.69
CA GLU A 122 -6.69 -2.23 -23.48
C GLU A 122 -7.28 -3.45 -22.77
N ALA A 123 -6.45 -4.24 -22.07
CA ALA A 123 -6.91 -5.35 -21.25
C ALA A 123 -7.72 -4.91 -20.00
N GLY A 124 -7.66 -3.63 -19.65
CA GLY A 124 -8.47 -3.03 -18.59
C GLY A 124 -7.77 -2.89 -17.24
N VAL A 125 -6.44 -2.73 -17.21
CA VAL A 125 -5.72 -2.34 -15.99
C VAL A 125 -6.26 -1.02 -15.46
N ALA A 126 -6.52 -0.97 -14.15
CA ALA A 126 -7.07 0.19 -13.46
C ALA A 126 -5.97 1.04 -12.80
N SER A 127 -4.91 0.39 -12.31
CA SER A 127 -3.84 1.06 -11.56
C SER A 127 -2.48 0.37 -11.74
N PHE A 128 -1.41 1.16 -11.68
CA PHE A 128 -0.07 0.69 -11.38
C PHE A 128 0.36 1.22 -10.02
N THR A 129 1.03 0.36 -9.27
CA THR A 129 1.72 0.71 -8.04
C THR A 129 3.17 0.31 -8.19
N PHE A 130 4.03 1.30 -8.41
CA PHE A 130 5.46 1.10 -8.58
C PHE A 130 6.14 1.00 -7.22
N HIS A 131 6.79 -0.12 -6.95
CA HIS A 131 7.71 -0.24 -5.82
C HIS A 131 9.08 0.26 -6.27
N ILE A 132 9.47 1.43 -5.78
CA ILE A 132 10.75 2.07 -6.10
C ILE A 132 11.24 2.72 -4.81
N ASP A 133 12.36 2.23 -4.28
CA ASP A 133 13.01 2.76 -3.07
C ASP A 133 14.50 2.41 -3.03
N SER A 134 15.19 3.01 -2.06
CA SER A 134 16.63 2.86 -1.83
C SER A 134 17.08 1.46 -1.42
N THR A 135 16.15 0.55 -1.10
CA THR A 135 16.47 -0.85 -0.76
C THR A 135 16.75 -1.70 -2.01
N GLN A 136 16.48 -1.18 -3.21
CA GLN A 136 16.56 -1.91 -4.47
C GLN A 136 17.95 -1.84 -5.09
N ARG A 137 18.45 -3.00 -5.54
CA ARG A 137 19.66 -3.11 -6.37
C ARG A 137 19.25 -3.12 -7.84
N ARG A 138 19.54 -2.03 -8.54
CA ARG A 138 19.28 -1.82 -9.96
C ARG A 138 20.60 -1.59 -10.70
N LYS A 139 20.68 -1.98 -11.97
CA LYS A 139 21.94 -1.84 -12.74
C LYS A 139 22.26 -0.38 -13.05
N GLU A 140 21.21 0.42 -13.22
CA GLU A 140 21.26 1.82 -13.60
C GLU A 140 21.36 2.79 -12.42
N ILE A 141 21.29 2.29 -11.17
CA ILE A 141 21.36 3.10 -9.95
C ILE A 141 22.57 2.63 -9.12
N PRO A 142 23.42 3.55 -8.61
CA PRO A 142 24.51 3.19 -7.71
C PRO A 142 24.02 2.45 -6.46
N GLU A 143 24.82 1.50 -5.98
CA GLU A 143 24.51 0.80 -4.73
C GLU A 143 24.56 1.77 -3.54
N GLY A 144 23.55 1.69 -2.66
CA GLY A 144 23.44 2.56 -1.49
C GLY A 144 22.92 3.97 -1.78
N ALA A 145 22.36 4.20 -2.97
CA ALA A 145 21.70 5.45 -3.31
C ALA A 145 20.51 5.78 -2.39
N ASP A 146 20.30 7.08 -2.15
CA ASP A 146 19.16 7.62 -1.42
C ASP A 146 17.88 7.65 -2.27
N GLU A 147 16.75 7.94 -1.65
CA GLU A 147 15.44 8.05 -2.28
C GLU A 147 15.42 9.13 -3.38
N ALA A 148 16.14 10.23 -3.19
CA ALA A 148 16.23 11.32 -4.16
C ALA A 148 16.83 10.88 -5.50
N THR A 149 17.82 9.98 -5.48
CA THR A 149 18.43 9.40 -6.69
C THR A 149 17.41 8.67 -7.57
N PHE A 150 16.31 8.19 -6.99
CA PHE A 150 15.25 7.48 -7.72
C PHE A 150 14.15 8.40 -8.29
N PHE A 151 14.13 9.72 -8.00
CA PHE A 151 13.09 10.62 -8.52
C PHE A 151 12.98 10.62 -10.06
N PRO A 152 14.07 10.70 -10.84
CA PRO A 152 13.97 10.64 -12.30
C PRO A 152 13.32 9.35 -12.81
N LEU A 153 13.57 8.22 -12.15
CA LEU A 153 12.94 6.95 -12.48
C LEU A 153 11.43 6.96 -12.18
N ARG A 154 11.04 7.49 -11.01
CA ARG A 154 9.63 7.62 -10.62
C ARG A 154 8.87 8.51 -11.59
N GLU A 155 9.43 9.66 -11.94
CA GLU A 155 8.83 10.61 -12.89
C GLU A 155 8.68 10.01 -14.27
N ARG A 156 9.71 9.32 -14.78
CA ARG A 156 9.64 8.65 -16.09
C ARG A 156 8.51 7.62 -16.14
N LEU A 157 8.44 6.72 -15.16
CA LEU A 157 7.43 5.66 -15.13
C LEU A 157 6.02 6.20 -14.89
N ALA A 158 5.88 7.15 -13.96
CA ALA A 158 4.60 7.81 -13.70
C ALA A 158 4.13 8.65 -14.90
N GLY A 159 5.06 9.30 -15.62
CA GLY A 159 4.80 10.03 -16.86
C GLY A 159 4.21 9.12 -17.93
N MET A 160 4.80 7.92 -18.14
CA MET A 160 4.24 6.93 -19.06
C MET A 160 2.79 6.56 -18.70
N VAL A 161 2.49 6.31 -17.41
CA VAL A 161 1.12 5.98 -16.96
C VAL A 161 0.17 7.17 -17.10
N ARG A 162 0.64 8.40 -16.81
CA ARG A 162 -0.12 9.64 -16.99
C ARG A 162 -0.54 9.79 -18.46
N ASP A 163 0.41 9.63 -19.37
CA ASP A 163 0.24 9.85 -20.81
C ASP A 163 -0.62 8.77 -21.48
N CYS A 164 -0.55 7.52 -20.98
CA CYS A 164 -1.45 6.44 -21.40
C CYS A 164 -2.94 6.74 -21.08
N GLY A 165 -3.20 7.51 -20.02
CA GLY A 165 -4.53 8.01 -19.70
C GLY A 165 -5.41 7.01 -18.95
N GLY A 166 -6.24 7.54 -18.03
CA GLY A 166 -7.27 6.79 -17.31
C GLY A 166 -6.81 5.63 -16.41
N VAL A 167 -5.51 5.50 -16.14
CA VAL A 167 -4.91 4.56 -15.18
C VAL A 167 -4.30 5.35 -14.03
N THR A 168 -4.51 4.91 -12.79
CA THR A 168 -3.90 5.54 -11.62
C THR A 168 -2.47 5.07 -11.41
N CYS A 169 -1.64 5.92 -10.81
CA CYS A 169 -0.24 5.63 -10.54
C CYS A 169 0.07 5.86 -9.05
N GLY A 170 0.71 4.89 -8.43
CA GLY A 170 1.20 4.99 -7.06
C GLY A 170 2.62 4.52 -6.85
N MET A 171 3.16 4.91 -5.71
CA MET A 171 4.53 4.61 -5.30
C MET A 171 4.52 3.87 -3.96
N ASN A 172 5.13 2.70 -3.94
CA ASN A 172 5.44 1.95 -2.73
C ASN A 172 6.90 2.15 -2.36
N ILE A 173 7.13 2.38 -1.08
CA ILE A 173 8.45 2.55 -0.47
C ILE A 173 8.52 1.67 0.77
N THR A 174 9.50 0.79 0.83
CA THR A 174 9.85 0.08 2.05
C THR A 174 10.61 1.02 2.98
N VAL A 175 10.03 1.33 4.15
CA VAL A 175 10.60 2.24 5.14
C VAL A 175 11.23 1.45 6.28
N SER A 176 12.50 1.69 6.54
CA SER A 176 13.29 1.13 7.64
C SER A 176 13.96 2.25 8.43
N GLY A 177 14.61 1.93 9.54
CA GLY A 177 15.36 2.94 10.29
C GLY A 177 16.51 3.58 9.48
N LYS A 178 16.96 2.94 8.39
CA LYS A 178 17.96 3.50 7.47
C LYS A 178 17.45 4.69 6.67
N ASN A 179 16.25 4.59 6.09
CA ASN A 179 15.71 5.57 5.13
C ASN A 179 14.50 6.37 5.66
N VAL A 180 14.09 6.18 6.92
CA VAL A 180 12.96 6.93 7.48
C VAL A 180 13.18 8.45 7.41
N ALA A 181 14.42 8.92 7.56
CA ALA A 181 14.78 10.33 7.46
C ALA A 181 14.51 10.95 6.06
N GLU A 182 14.37 10.12 5.03
CA GLU A 182 14.11 10.49 3.63
C GLU A 182 12.60 10.54 3.30
N VAL A 183 11.72 10.07 4.20
CA VAL A 183 10.26 10.19 4.04
C VAL A 183 9.78 11.63 3.78
N PRO A 184 10.32 12.68 4.43
CA PRO A 184 9.89 14.07 4.19
C PRO A 184 10.10 14.52 2.74
N GLU A 185 11.20 14.14 2.08
CA GLU A 185 11.43 14.51 0.68
C GLU A 185 10.51 13.76 -0.28
N LEU A 186 10.22 12.48 -0.03
CA LEU A 186 9.23 11.71 -0.78
C LEU A 186 7.83 12.36 -0.73
N VAL A 187 7.43 12.89 0.44
CA VAL A 187 6.14 13.58 0.63
C VAL A 187 6.08 14.91 -0.13
N ARG A 188 7.19 15.66 -0.17
CA ARG A 188 7.30 16.91 -0.94
C ARG A 188 7.27 16.62 -2.43
N TRP A 189 8.09 15.69 -2.91
CA TRP A 189 8.11 15.26 -4.31
C TRP A 189 6.72 14.83 -4.79
N ALA A 190 5.99 14.04 -4.00
CA ALA A 190 4.64 13.65 -4.35
C ALA A 190 3.67 14.86 -4.41
N GLY A 191 3.88 15.88 -3.57
CA GLY A 191 3.07 17.10 -3.55
C GLY A 191 3.33 18.03 -4.73
N GLU A 192 4.56 18.02 -5.25
CA GLU A 192 4.98 18.73 -6.46
C GLU A 192 4.45 18.05 -7.73
N HIS A 193 4.17 16.74 -7.68
CA HIS A 193 3.76 15.92 -8.82
C HIS A 193 2.39 15.21 -8.63
N PRO A 194 1.30 15.92 -8.29
CA PRO A 194 0.02 15.30 -7.97
C PRO A 194 -0.68 14.64 -9.18
N ASP A 195 -0.34 15.04 -10.39
CA ASP A 195 -0.85 14.47 -11.65
C ASP A 195 -0.14 13.14 -12.01
N LEU A 196 1.12 12.99 -11.59
CA LEU A 196 1.95 11.79 -11.77
C LEU A 196 1.74 10.77 -10.64
N CYS A 197 1.70 11.23 -9.39
CA CYS A 197 1.61 10.38 -8.22
C CYS A 197 0.26 10.58 -7.52
N ASN A 198 -0.67 9.65 -7.74
CA ASN A 198 -1.97 9.68 -7.05
C ASN A 198 -1.87 9.15 -5.61
N SER A 199 -0.77 8.46 -5.31
CA SER A 199 -0.67 7.53 -4.20
C SER A 199 0.74 7.37 -3.64
N MET A 200 0.91 7.53 -2.31
CA MET A 200 2.16 7.14 -1.63
C MET A 200 1.90 6.08 -0.56
N HIS A 201 2.58 4.94 -0.64
CA HIS A 201 2.46 3.84 0.33
C HIS A 201 3.81 3.62 1.01
N PHE A 202 3.88 3.89 2.30
CA PHE A 202 5.03 3.65 3.16
C PHE A 202 4.83 2.33 3.89
N ILE A 203 5.56 1.30 3.48
CA ILE A 203 5.47 -0.05 4.03
C ILE A 203 6.63 -0.25 4.98
N LEU A 204 6.35 -0.40 6.28
CA LEU A 204 7.41 -0.54 7.26
C LEU A 204 8.09 -1.91 7.10
N PHE A 205 9.42 -1.89 7.15
CA PHE A 205 10.26 -3.08 7.04
C PHE A 205 9.92 -4.08 8.15
N ARG A 206 9.78 -5.36 7.77
CA ARG A 206 9.55 -6.46 8.72
C ARG A 206 10.87 -6.82 9.38
N ASP A 207 11.24 -6.06 10.39
CA ASP A 207 12.49 -6.27 11.11
C ASP A 207 12.50 -7.63 11.86
N PRO A 208 13.44 -8.54 11.57
CA PRO A 208 13.60 -9.79 12.32
C PRO A 208 13.92 -9.58 13.80
N VAL A 209 14.56 -8.47 14.16
CA VAL A 209 14.91 -8.11 15.55
C VAL A 209 13.66 -8.04 16.42
N MET A 210 12.52 -7.67 15.84
CA MET A 210 11.24 -7.69 16.55
C MET A 210 10.89 -9.08 17.13
N GLY A 211 11.40 -10.16 16.53
CA GLY A 211 11.17 -11.53 16.99
C GLY A 211 12.31 -12.14 17.81
N GLU A 212 13.39 -11.42 18.10
CA GLU A 212 14.59 -12.01 18.75
C GLU A 212 14.33 -12.55 20.15
N HIS A 213 13.32 -12.04 20.85
CA HIS A 213 12.91 -12.52 22.16
C HIS A 213 12.04 -13.78 22.10
N LEU A 214 11.74 -14.30 20.90
CA LEU A 214 10.86 -15.42 20.67
C LEU A 214 11.59 -16.63 20.03
N ASP A 215 11.09 -17.82 20.36
CA ASP A 215 11.33 -19.04 19.61
C ASP A 215 10.18 -19.29 18.65
N PHE A 216 10.49 -19.76 17.43
CA PHE A 216 9.52 -20.04 16.38
C PHE A 216 9.29 -21.53 16.21
N PHE A 217 8.04 -21.91 15.92
CA PHE A 217 7.62 -23.31 15.84
C PHE A 217 6.80 -23.57 14.58
N ALA A 218 7.08 -24.69 13.92
CA ALA A 218 6.27 -25.27 12.85
C ALA A 218 5.62 -26.56 13.35
N ALA A 219 4.30 -26.55 13.51
CA ALA A 219 3.54 -27.69 14.03
C ALA A 219 4.13 -28.24 15.36
N GLY A 220 4.51 -27.36 16.27
CA GLY A 220 5.10 -27.70 17.57
C GLY A 220 6.61 -27.97 17.56
N ASN A 221 7.25 -28.05 16.39
CA ASN A 221 8.70 -28.26 16.29
C ASN A 221 9.42 -26.91 16.19
N LYS A 222 10.43 -26.68 17.04
CA LYS A 222 11.23 -25.45 17.00
C LYS A 222 11.98 -25.36 15.67
N VAL A 223 11.87 -24.22 15.00
CA VAL A 223 12.52 -23.94 13.70
C VAL A 223 13.31 -22.63 13.77
N LYS A 224 14.28 -22.49 12.86
CA LYS A 224 14.94 -21.20 12.62
C LYS A 224 14.16 -20.46 11.54
N LEU A 225 13.95 -19.16 11.76
CA LEU A 225 13.43 -18.29 10.70
C LEU A 225 14.39 -18.30 9.51
N ASP A 226 13.82 -18.26 8.31
CA ASP A 226 14.57 -18.25 7.06
C ASP A 226 15.42 -16.96 6.98
N PRO A 227 16.73 -17.05 6.66
CA PRO A 227 17.60 -15.89 6.52
C PRO A 227 17.15 -14.90 5.43
N HIS A 228 16.26 -15.27 4.51
CA HIS A 228 15.69 -14.32 3.53
C HIS A 228 14.82 -13.24 4.18
N PHE A 229 14.33 -13.46 5.42
CA PHE A 229 13.69 -12.41 6.19
C PHE A 229 14.69 -11.44 6.84
N SER A 230 15.97 -11.81 6.92
CA SER A 230 17.01 -10.97 7.50
C SER A 230 17.83 -10.25 6.44
N SER A 231 17.70 -8.93 6.38
CA SER A 231 18.78 -8.08 5.89
C SER A 231 19.64 -7.72 7.10
N PRO A 232 20.88 -8.23 7.22
CA PRO A 232 21.76 -7.91 8.36
C PRO A 232 21.98 -6.41 8.52
N GLU A 233 22.00 -5.67 7.42
CA GLU A 233 22.15 -4.21 7.40
C GLU A 233 20.91 -3.49 7.93
N LEU A 234 19.70 -3.89 7.51
CA LEU A 234 18.48 -3.21 7.96
C LEU A 234 18.14 -3.56 9.42
N ALA A 235 18.53 -4.75 9.87
CA ALA A 235 18.36 -5.22 11.24
C ALA A 235 19.25 -4.49 12.26
N THR A 236 20.18 -3.61 11.86
CA THR A 236 20.96 -2.80 12.81
C THR A 236 20.19 -1.60 13.35
N TYR A 237 19.03 -1.29 12.79
CA TYR A 237 18.24 -0.13 13.17
C TYR A 237 17.07 -0.53 14.07
N PRO A 238 16.59 0.35 14.97
CA PRO A 238 15.40 0.08 15.75
C PRO A 238 14.18 -0.17 14.84
N PRO A 239 13.29 -1.11 15.21
CA PRO A 239 12.06 -1.35 14.46
C PRO A 239 11.16 -0.11 14.53
N LEU A 240 10.55 0.23 13.39
CA LEU A 240 9.65 1.35 13.29
C LEU A 240 8.21 0.98 13.62
N LEU A 241 7.50 1.94 14.19
CA LEU A 241 6.05 1.94 14.32
C LEU A 241 5.43 2.96 13.36
N VAL A 242 4.15 2.76 13.05
CA VAL A 242 3.38 3.73 12.26
C VAL A 242 3.47 5.15 12.82
N SER A 243 3.51 5.32 14.14
CA SER A 243 3.66 6.62 14.79
C SER A 243 4.92 7.36 14.34
N ASP A 244 6.03 6.65 14.18
CA ASP A 244 7.34 7.23 13.86
C ASP A 244 7.34 7.75 12.43
N VAL A 245 6.75 6.99 11.51
CA VAL A 245 6.58 7.42 10.11
C VAL A 245 5.59 8.58 10.01
N VAL A 246 4.49 8.57 10.78
CA VAL A 246 3.54 9.69 10.82
C VAL A 246 4.20 10.97 11.33
N GLU A 247 4.98 10.91 12.41
CA GLU A 247 5.73 12.05 12.90
C GLU A 247 6.71 12.57 11.84
N THR A 248 7.37 11.65 11.15
CA THR A 248 8.32 12.01 10.10
C THR A 248 7.63 12.67 8.90
N ILE A 249 6.47 12.16 8.47
CA ILE A 249 5.65 12.82 7.43
C ILE A 249 5.26 14.24 7.88
N ARG A 250 4.89 14.43 9.15
CA ARG A 250 4.51 15.74 9.70
C ARG A 250 5.65 16.78 9.66
N ARG A 251 6.92 16.35 9.55
CA ARG A 251 8.05 17.26 9.34
C ARG A 251 8.03 17.93 7.96
N ALA A 252 7.47 17.26 6.93
CA ALA A 252 7.25 17.86 5.60
C ALA A 252 5.85 18.44 5.43
N ASP A 253 4.83 17.85 6.05
CA ASP A 253 3.44 18.30 5.96
C ASP A 253 2.85 18.39 7.38
N PRO A 254 3.03 19.53 8.09
CA PRO A 254 2.60 19.68 9.49
C PRO A 254 1.09 19.50 9.73
N VAL A 255 0.28 19.54 8.67
CA VAL A 255 -1.17 19.32 8.76
C VAL A 255 -1.57 17.88 8.42
N PHE A 256 -0.60 16.97 8.21
CA PHE A 256 -0.84 15.55 7.95
C PHE A 256 -1.74 14.91 9.01
N GLN A 257 -2.89 14.45 8.54
CA GLN A 257 -3.93 13.87 9.37
C GLN A 257 -4.50 12.61 8.71
N PRO A 258 -4.19 11.44 9.27
CA PRO A 258 -4.89 10.20 8.96
C PRO A 258 -6.36 10.26 9.36
N ALA A 259 -7.18 9.47 8.68
CA ALA A 259 -8.63 9.47 8.89
C ALA A 259 -9.26 8.08 8.88
N ALA A 260 -8.58 7.05 8.39
CA ALA A 260 -9.07 5.69 8.42
C ALA A 260 -7.96 4.68 8.72
N TYR A 261 -8.33 3.50 9.22
CA TYR A 261 -7.37 2.44 9.51
C TYR A 261 -7.92 1.01 9.36
N LEU A 262 -7.01 0.04 9.23
CA LEU A 262 -7.28 -1.38 9.41
C LEU A 262 -6.64 -1.87 10.71
N GLY A 263 -7.39 -2.65 11.49
CA GLY A 263 -6.99 -3.15 12.81
C GLY A 263 -6.03 -4.34 12.78
N GLY A 264 -5.59 -4.75 13.97
CA GLY A 264 -4.81 -5.98 14.17
C GLY A 264 -5.67 -7.20 14.54
N THR A 265 -5.22 -8.41 14.18
CA THR A 265 -5.88 -9.68 14.51
C THR A 265 -5.86 -10.02 15.99
N HIS A 266 -4.82 -9.58 16.70
CA HIS A 266 -4.67 -9.78 18.14
C HIS A 266 -5.03 -8.49 18.90
N THR A 267 -4.64 -7.33 18.37
CA THR A 267 -4.95 -6.03 18.95
C THR A 267 -5.81 -5.21 17.97
N PRO A 268 -7.14 -5.14 18.16
CA PRO A 268 -8.04 -4.46 17.22
C PRO A 268 -7.76 -2.97 17.00
N GLN A 269 -7.12 -2.33 17.98
CA GLN A 269 -6.71 -0.91 17.93
C GLN A 269 -5.35 -0.69 17.24
N ALA A 270 -4.61 -1.75 16.92
CA ALA A 270 -3.34 -1.62 16.21
C ALA A 270 -3.57 -1.05 14.82
N LEU A 271 -2.83 0.01 14.48
CA LEU A 271 -2.93 0.72 13.20
C LEU A 271 -2.13 -0.04 12.14
N LYS A 272 -2.68 -1.13 11.61
CA LYS A 272 -1.97 -1.97 10.64
C LYS A 272 -1.90 -1.33 9.26
N TRP A 273 -2.98 -0.68 8.85
CA TRP A 273 -3.01 0.16 7.67
C TRP A 273 -3.55 1.50 8.12
N LEU A 274 -2.81 2.57 7.91
CA LEU A 274 -3.23 3.92 8.28
C LEU A 274 -3.36 4.76 7.02
N LEU A 275 -4.56 5.28 6.77
CA LEU A 275 -4.89 5.97 5.53
C LEU A 275 -5.11 7.46 5.78
N ALA A 276 -4.56 8.27 4.88
CA ALA A 276 -4.81 9.70 4.82
C ALA A 276 -5.13 10.11 3.37
N THR A 277 -5.89 11.18 3.18
CA THR A 277 -6.09 11.76 1.84
C THR A 277 -6.04 13.27 1.96
N ARG A 278 -5.14 13.89 1.20
CA ARG A 278 -4.98 15.34 1.18
C ARG A 278 -5.62 15.96 -0.05
N PHE A 279 -5.99 17.22 0.11
CA PHE A 279 -6.31 18.14 -0.97
C PHE A 279 -5.05 18.95 -1.31
N LEU A 280 -4.58 18.83 -2.55
CA LEU A 280 -3.47 19.60 -3.10
C LEU A 280 -3.99 20.63 -4.10
N TRP A 281 -3.54 21.87 -3.97
CA TRP A 281 -3.91 22.92 -4.90
C TRP A 281 -2.80 23.97 -4.99
N ALA A 282 -2.38 24.29 -6.22
CA ALA A 282 -1.31 25.22 -6.51
C ALA A 282 -0.01 24.93 -5.71
N GLY A 283 0.40 23.66 -5.65
CA GLY A 283 1.62 23.21 -4.97
C GLY A 283 1.54 23.16 -3.44
N GLU A 284 0.37 23.42 -2.85
CA GLU A 284 0.21 23.45 -1.39
C GLU A 284 -0.87 22.47 -0.91
N THR A 285 -0.65 21.88 0.27
CA THR A 285 -1.67 21.11 0.98
C THR A 285 -2.71 22.04 1.59
N LEU A 286 -3.95 21.96 1.11
CA LEU A 286 -5.09 22.67 1.70
C LEU A 286 -5.51 22.04 3.04
N GLY A 287 -5.45 20.72 3.13
CA GLY A 287 -5.83 19.96 4.31
C GLY A 287 -6.08 18.50 3.96
N TYR A 288 -6.63 17.77 4.92
CA TYR A 288 -6.89 16.34 4.81
C TYR A 288 -8.38 16.07 5.01
N VAL A 289 -8.89 15.03 4.36
CA VAL A 289 -10.22 14.49 4.66
C VAL A 289 -10.23 13.93 6.08
N GLY A 290 -11.39 14.00 6.75
CA GLY A 290 -11.61 13.37 8.04
C GLY A 290 -12.27 11.98 7.93
N PRO A 291 -12.56 11.36 9.08
CA PRO A 291 -13.15 10.01 9.14
C PRO A 291 -14.53 9.88 8.49
N ARG A 292 -15.37 10.92 8.56
CA ARG A 292 -16.73 10.88 8.02
C ARG A 292 -16.74 10.83 6.49
N PHE A 293 -15.73 11.41 5.85
CA PHE A 293 -15.52 11.24 4.41
C PHE A 293 -15.30 9.76 4.06
N TYR A 294 -14.38 9.08 4.75
CA TYR A 294 -14.10 7.66 4.49
C TYR A 294 -15.32 6.78 4.75
N GLU A 295 -16.01 7.02 5.87
CA GLU A 295 -17.24 6.31 6.21
C GLU A 295 -18.28 6.43 5.09
N LEU A 296 -18.63 7.65 4.70
CA LEU A 296 -19.61 7.89 3.65
C LEU A 296 -19.15 7.31 2.30
N ALA A 297 -17.89 7.51 1.92
CA ALA A 297 -17.36 7.00 0.66
C ALA A 297 -17.44 5.46 0.59
N GLN A 298 -17.05 4.77 1.67
CA GLN A 298 -17.10 3.30 1.73
C GLN A 298 -18.54 2.78 1.72
N TYR A 299 -19.42 3.33 2.56
CA TYR A 299 -20.80 2.84 2.66
C TYR A 299 -21.64 3.18 1.42
N VAL A 300 -21.45 4.36 0.81
CA VAL A 300 -22.12 4.72 -0.45
C VAL A 300 -21.65 3.79 -1.57
N ALA A 301 -20.34 3.58 -1.71
CA ALA A 301 -19.82 2.65 -2.71
C ALA A 301 -20.36 1.23 -2.50
N HIS A 302 -20.36 0.74 -1.26
CA HIS A 302 -20.87 -0.57 -0.92
C HIS A 302 -22.38 -0.70 -1.15
N PHE A 303 -23.17 0.34 -0.86
CA PHE A 303 -24.61 0.36 -1.10
C PHE A 303 -24.94 0.21 -2.59
N PHE A 304 -24.23 0.91 -3.48
CA PHE A 304 -24.52 0.88 -4.92
C PHE A 304 -23.88 -0.28 -5.67
N THR A 305 -22.75 -0.80 -5.20
CA THR A 305 -21.99 -1.83 -5.94
C THR A 305 -21.96 -3.19 -5.25
N GLY A 306 -22.39 -3.25 -3.99
CA GLY A 306 -22.21 -4.42 -3.13
C GLY A 306 -20.75 -4.68 -2.73
N LYS A 307 -19.80 -3.80 -3.06
CA LYS A 307 -18.36 -3.99 -2.84
C LYS A 307 -17.76 -2.80 -2.09
N TRP A 308 -16.82 -3.07 -1.18
CA TRP A 308 -16.06 -2.02 -0.53
C TRP A 308 -15.11 -1.35 -1.52
N LEU A 309 -15.09 -0.02 -1.56
CA LEU A 309 -14.21 0.72 -2.45
C LEU A 309 -12.75 0.52 -2.03
N ALA A 310 -11.91 0.15 -3.01
CA ALA A 310 -10.46 0.09 -2.85
C ALA A 310 -9.71 0.90 -3.89
N LEU A 311 -10.19 0.88 -5.14
CA LEU A 311 -9.58 1.62 -6.23
C LEU A 311 -10.56 2.63 -6.80
N SER A 312 -10.17 3.90 -6.74
CA SER A 312 -10.91 5.00 -7.35
C SER A 312 -10.48 5.21 -8.80
N PRO A 313 -11.40 5.50 -9.74
CA PRO A 313 -11.04 5.89 -11.08
C PRO A 313 -10.11 7.11 -11.09
N ARG A 314 -9.22 7.21 -12.09
CA ARG A 314 -8.24 8.30 -12.17
C ARG A 314 -8.86 9.71 -12.07
N ARG A 315 -10.00 9.92 -12.72
CA ARG A 315 -10.74 11.21 -12.67
C ARG A 315 -11.10 11.65 -11.25
N THR A 316 -11.29 10.73 -10.31
CA THR A 316 -11.61 11.06 -8.92
C THR A 316 -10.50 11.91 -8.29
N PHE A 317 -9.25 11.69 -8.69
CA PHE A 317 -8.10 12.41 -8.14
C PHE A 317 -8.01 13.87 -8.61
N THR A 318 -8.79 14.30 -9.61
CA THR A 318 -8.91 15.72 -10.02
C THR A 318 -10.23 16.35 -9.60
N MET A 319 -11.09 15.61 -8.89
CA MET A 319 -12.40 16.07 -8.43
C MET A 319 -12.37 16.74 -7.05
N GLY A 320 -11.20 17.24 -6.61
CA GLY A 320 -11.03 17.80 -5.28
C GLY A 320 -12.02 18.92 -4.96
N PHE A 321 -12.33 19.80 -5.92
CA PHE A 321 -13.36 20.84 -5.74
C PHE A 321 -14.75 20.25 -5.46
N LEU A 322 -15.17 19.23 -6.23
CA LEU A 322 -16.45 18.58 -6.02
C LEU A 322 -16.50 17.89 -4.64
N VAL A 323 -15.39 17.26 -4.24
CA VAL A 323 -15.30 16.63 -2.91
C VAL A 323 -15.37 17.67 -1.80
N LEU A 324 -14.67 18.81 -1.94
CA LEU A 324 -14.80 19.93 -1.01
C LEU A 324 -16.26 20.36 -0.88
N PHE A 325 -16.97 20.53 -2.00
CA PHE A 325 -18.36 20.97 -2.01
C PHE A 325 -19.34 19.93 -1.41
N LEU A 326 -19.31 18.69 -1.90
CA LEU A 326 -20.27 17.65 -1.50
C LEU A 326 -20.08 17.19 -0.06
N PHE A 327 -18.84 17.15 0.44
CA PHE A 327 -18.52 16.65 1.78
C PHE A 327 -18.33 17.75 2.83
N PHE A 328 -18.39 19.03 2.44
CA PHE A 328 -18.34 20.19 3.35
C PHE A 328 -19.24 20.07 4.59
N PRO A 329 -20.54 19.70 4.46
CA PRO A 329 -21.41 19.64 5.64
C PRO A 329 -21.10 18.43 6.52
N PHE A 330 -20.54 17.35 5.97
CA PHE A 330 -20.43 16.06 6.65
C PHE A 330 -19.09 15.83 7.35
N ASP A 331 -18.01 16.42 6.84
CA ASP A 331 -16.66 16.12 7.32
C ASP A 331 -15.89 17.37 7.75
N ARG A 332 -15.33 17.35 8.97
CA ARG A 332 -14.60 18.49 9.56
C ARG A 332 -13.28 18.77 8.83
N GLY A 333 -12.58 17.74 8.38
CA GLY A 333 -11.31 17.88 7.65
C GLY A 333 -11.55 18.53 6.28
N VAL A 334 -12.57 18.04 5.56
CA VAL A 334 -13.02 18.63 4.28
C VAL A 334 -13.44 20.09 4.48
N ARG A 335 -14.22 20.39 5.52
CA ARG A 335 -14.66 21.76 5.83
C ARG A 335 -13.49 22.70 6.09
N SER A 336 -12.48 22.25 6.83
CA SER A 336 -11.25 23.02 7.09
C SER A 336 -10.49 23.32 5.79
N ALA A 337 -10.34 22.32 4.92
CA ALA A 337 -9.71 22.49 3.62
C ALA A 337 -10.49 23.46 2.71
N ALA A 338 -11.83 23.38 2.73
CA ALA A 338 -12.71 24.28 1.97
C ALA A 338 -12.59 25.74 2.42
N TRP A 339 -12.53 26.01 3.72
CA TRP A 339 -12.31 27.38 4.22
C TRP A 339 -10.95 27.95 3.83
N ARG A 340 -9.90 27.14 3.85
CA ARG A 340 -8.57 27.54 3.38
C ARG A 340 -8.55 27.81 1.88
N PHE A 341 -9.25 26.98 1.10
CA PHE A 341 -9.45 27.20 -0.33
C PHE A 341 -10.14 28.55 -0.58
N LEU A 342 -11.30 28.80 0.06
CA LEU A 342 -12.04 30.07 -0.07
C LEU A 342 -11.19 31.28 0.30
N GLY A 343 -10.49 31.23 1.45
CA GLY A 343 -9.62 32.32 1.90
C GLY A 343 -8.47 32.63 0.93
N LYS A 344 -7.94 31.62 0.24
CA LYS A 344 -6.90 31.80 -0.78
C LYS A 344 -7.45 32.31 -2.11
N VAL A 345 -8.60 31.80 -2.56
CA VAL A 345 -9.26 32.26 -3.80
C VAL A 345 -9.54 33.75 -3.74
N VAL A 346 -10.01 34.26 -2.60
CA VAL A 346 -10.22 35.71 -2.39
C VAL A 346 -8.93 36.52 -2.62
N ARG A 347 -7.77 35.98 -2.26
CA ARG A 347 -6.46 36.64 -2.42
C ARG A 347 -5.84 36.43 -3.80
N ARG A 348 -6.17 35.32 -4.48
CA ARG A 348 -5.58 34.91 -5.76
C ARG A 348 -6.65 34.26 -6.66
N PRO A 349 -7.59 35.05 -7.22
CA PRO A 349 -8.74 34.50 -7.97
C PRO A 349 -8.34 33.76 -9.25
N ARG A 350 -7.18 34.07 -9.83
CA ARG A 350 -6.63 33.39 -11.02
C ARG A 350 -6.40 31.89 -10.79
N LEU A 351 -6.21 31.45 -9.53
CA LEU A 351 -6.00 30.05 -9.19
C LEU A 351 -7.28 29.19 -9.29
N LEU A 352 -8.45 29.78 -9.52
CA LEU A 352 -9.70 29.02 -9.73
C LEU A 352 -9.66 28.12 -10.98
N LEU A 353 -8.75 28.38 -11.91
CA LEU A 353 -8.53 27.56 -13.11
C LEU A 353 -7.66 26.33 -12.82
N GLU A 354 -6.94 26.31 -11.69
CA GLU A 354 -6.08 25.21 -11.30
C GLU A 354 -6.90 24.07 -10.68
N PRO A 355 -6.69 22.82 -11.09
CA PRO A 355 -7.37 21.67 -10.49
C PRO A 355 -6.97 21.48 -9.02
N ILE A 356 -7.93 21.06 -8.20
CA ILE A 356 -7.66 20.58 -6.84
C ILE A 356 -7.51 19.06 -6.92
N TYR A 357 -6.30 18.60 -6.62
CA TYR A 357 -5.98 17.18 -6.62
C TYR A 357 -6.33 16.56 -5.27
N LEU A 358 -6.81 15.31 -5.31
CA LEU A 358 -6.72 14.41 -4.18
C LEU A 358 -5.44 13.60 -4.31
N GLN A 359 -4.80 13.30 -3.19
CA GLN A 359 -3.70 12.37 -3.13
C GLN A 359 -3.80 11.57 -1.84
N TRP A 360 -3.74 10.24 -1.93
CA TRP A 360 -3.83 9.39 -0.75
C TRP A 360 -2.44 9.09 -0.17
N PHE A 361 -2.45 8.61 1.07
CA PHE A 361 -1.30 8.02 1.73
C PHE A 361 -1.74 6.73 2.41
N LEU A 362 -0.86 5.74 2.41
CA LEU A 362 -0.98 4.54 3.22
C LEU A 362 0.31 4.37 4.01
N VAL A 363 0.22 4.20 5.33
CA VAL A 363 1.32 3.73 6.17
C VAL A 363 0.96 2.34 6.67
N GLN A 364 1.77 1.34 6.32
CA GLN A 364 1.48 -0.07 6.60
C GLN A 364 2.46 -0.64 7.63
N GLN A 365 1.94 -1.09 8.77
CA GLN A 365 2.70 -1.83 9.77
C GLN A 365 2.82 -3.31 9.35
N PRO A 366 4.01 -3.93 9.46
CA PRO A 366 4.15 -5.38 9.33
C PRO A 366 3.49 -6.13 10.50
N ILE A 367 3.75 -7.43 10.59
CA ILE A 367 3.42 -8.24 11.77
C ILE A 367 4.06 -7.63 13.02
N ASP A 368 3.33 -7.62 14.15
CA ASP A 368 3.95 -7.36 15.45
C ASP A 368 4.14 -8.68 16.17
N PHE A 369 5.30 -8.85 16.78
CA PHE A 369 5.63 -9.96 17.66
C PHE A 369 5.39 -9.52 19.10
N GLN A 370 4.37 -10.08 19.76
CA GLN A 370 4.02 -9.73 21.13
C GLN A 370 4.94 -10.44 22.13
N GLN A 371 5.08 -9.86 23.32
CA GLN A 371 5.93 -10.39 24.39
C GLN A 371 5.51 -11.79 24.87
N ASP A 372 4.25 -12.16 24.70
CA ASP A 372 3.69 -13.48 25.04
C ASP A 372 3.79 -14.49 23.88
N GLY A 373 4.42 -14.12 22.77
CA GLY A 373 4.52 -14.93 21.55
C GLY A 373 3.34 -14.78 20.58
N ALA A 374 2.31 -13.99 20.92
CA ALA A 374 1.21 -13.74 20.00
C ALA A 374 1.68 -12.95 18.77
N LEU A 375 1.08 -13.26 17.62
CA LEU A 375 1.42 -12.67 16.32
C LEU A 375 0.28 -11.77 15.85
N ASN A 376 0.48 -10.45 15.86
CA ASN A 376 -0.54 -9.47 15.50
C ASN A 376 -0.43 -9.10 14.01
N MET A 377 -1.33 -9.63 13.19
CA MET A 377 -1.41 -9.39 11.73
C MET A 377 -2.44 -8.32 11.38
N CYS A 378 -2.48 -7.87 10.12
CA CYS A 378 -3.61 -7.09 9.59
C CYS A 378 -4.90 -7.95 9.60
N ASP A 379 -5.90 -7.51 10.36
CA ASP A 379 -7.25 -8.09 10.38
C ASP A 379 -7.97 -7.78 9.07
N GLY A 380 -8.53 -8.78 8.39
CA GLY A 380 -9.12 -8.59 7.06
C GLY A 380 -8.11 -8.04 6.03
N CYS A 381 -6.88 -8.55 6.01
CA CYS A 381 -5.82 -7.95 5.19
C CYS A 381 -6.14 -7.97 3.68
N PRO A 382 -5.96 -6.85 2.94
CA PRO A 382 -6.15 -6.80 1.49
C PRO A 382 -5.10 -7.64 0.72
N ASN A 383 -3.92 -7.85 1.32
CA ASN A 383 -2.82 -8.60 0.71
C ASN A 383 -2.87 -10.11 1.04
N MET A 384 -4.07 -10.70 1.12
CA MET A 384 -4.22 -12.14 1.30
C MET A 384 -4.38 -12.82 -0.06
N THR A 385 -3.58 -13.87 -0.28
CA THR A 385 -3.53 -14.65 -1.51
C THR A 385 -4.08 -16.05 -1.27
N LEU A 386 -4.60 -16.67 -2.33
CA LEU A 386 -5.05 -18.05 -2.26
C LEU A 386 -3.84 -18.99 -2.24
N TYR A 387 -3.86 -19.99 -1.37
CA TYR A 387 -2.95 -21.12 -1.40
C TYR A 387 -3.67 -22.35 -0.86
N ARG A 388 -3.68 -23.45 -1.63
CA ARG A 388 -4.36 -24.70 -1.27
C ARG A 388 -5.82 -24.50 -0.80
N GLY A 389 -6.58 -23.67 -1.53
CA GLY A 389 -8.00 -23.42 -1.28
C GLY A 389 -8.32 -22.52 -0.07
N LYS A 390 -7.31 -21.90 0.55
CA LYS A 390 -7.50 -20.98 1.69
C LYS A 390 -6.75 -19.66 1.48
N LEU A 391 -7.23 -18.60 2.12
CA LEU A 391 -6.57 -17.30 2.11
C LEU A 391 -5.49 -17.22 3.18
N TYR A 392 -4.32 -16.72 2.79
CA TYR A 392 -3.20 -16.48 3.69
C TYR A 392 -2.58 -15.11 3.43
N TRP A 393 -2.04 -14.46 4.46
CA TRP A 393 -1.25 -13.25 4.29
C TRP A 393 -0.08 -13.51 3.35
N SER A 394 -0.01 -12.77 2.24
CA SER A 394 1.06 -12.93 1.24
C SER A 394 2.45 -12.85 1.90
N CYS A 395 2.65 -11.91 2.83
CA CYS A 395 3.91 -11.73 3.55
C CYS A 395 4.33 -12.89 4.47
N ARG A 396 3.44 -13.88 4.72
CA ARG A 396 3.73 -15.10 5.47
C ARG A 396 3.67 -16.37 4.63
N LEU A 397 3.40 -16.24 3.33
CA LEU A 397 3.21 -17.40 2.46
C LEU A 397 4.45 -18.31 2.37
N GLU A 398 5.66 -17.75 2.44
CA GLU A 398 6.88 -18.58 2.43
C GLU A 398 6.98 -19.51 3.65
N GLU A 399 6.40 -19.13 4.80
CA GLU A 399 6.34 -20.01 5.97
C GLU A 399 5.54 -21.27 5.64
N LEU A 400 4.39 -21.14 4.97
CA LEU A 400 3.58 -22.27 4.51
C LEU A 400 4.27 -23.11 3.44
N LYS A 401 5.01 -22.47 2.53
CA LYS A 401 5.74 -23.19 1.47
C LYS A 401 6.90 -24.00 2.05
N ASN A 402 7.63 -23.44 3.00
CA ASN A 402 8.80 -24.07 3.60
C ASN A 402 8.43 -25.11 4.67
N PHE A 403 7.42 -24.83 5.49
CA PHE A 403 7.10 -25.61 6.69
C PHE A 403 5.71 -26.27 6.66
N GLY A 404 4.90 -26.00 5.64
CA GLY A 404 3.54 -26.54 5.52
C GLY A 404 2.49 -25.85 6.40
N VAL A 405 2.91 -25.00 7.35
CA VAL A 405 2.07 -24.26 8.30
C VAL A 405 2.64 -22.86 8.52
N ASN A 406 1.78 -21.89 8.87
CA ASN A 406 2.26 -20.63 9.41
C ASN A 406 2.97 -20.88 10.73
N LEU A 407 4.09 -20.20 10.96
CA LEU A 407 4.84 -20.35 12.19
C LEU A 407 4.05 -19.80 13.39
N THR A 408 4.17 -20.47 14.53
CA THR A 408 3.78 -19.91 15.83
C THR A 408 5.03 -19.45 16.57
N ALA A 409 4.87 -18.62 17.59
CA ALA A 409 5.98 -18.15 18.39
C ALA A 409 5.67 -18.29 19.88
N SER A 410 6.71 -18.44 20.69
CA SER A 410 6.67 -18.48 22.15
C SER A 410 7.84 -17.68 22.71
N PRO A 411 7.73 -17.06 23.89
CA PRO A 411 8.87 -16.42 24.55
C PRO A 411 10.01 -17.41 24.73
N LYS A 412 11.25 -16.93 24.53
CA LYS A 412 12.44 -17.70 24.90
C LYS A 412 12.43 -17.94 26.42
N ALA A 413 12.79 -19.16 26.81
CA ALA A 413 12.92 -19.56 28.20
C ALA A 413 14.09 -18.86 28.90
#